data_AF-A0A3N4KEE1-F1
#
_entry.id   AF-A0A3N4KEE1-F1
#
_cell.length_a   1.000
_cell.length_b   1.000
_cell.length_c   1.000
_cell.angle_alpha   90.00
_cell.angle_beta   90.00
_cell.angle_gamma   90.00
#
_symmetry.space_group_name_H-M   'P 1'
#
loop_
_entity.id
_entity.type
_entity.pdbx_description
1 polymer ?
#
loop_
_entity_poly.entity_id
_entity_poly.type
_entity_poly.pdbx_seq_one_letter_code
_entity_poly.pdbx_strand_id
1 'polypeptide(L)'
;SLKEIEQHSTTPTLFRKKLSISSRTAKDWLHRLGYHWGEVKKGVYKDGHEKPDVVNYRQEVFLETYEELASVMLYSLIIPVTHDECTCNSNDGPRYQWVRGDYIPLRSKSRGQGMHISEF
;
A
#
# COMPACT_ATOMS: atom_id res chain seq x y z
N SER A 1 -45.99 -49.74 -32.00
CA SER A 1 -45.83 -48.83 -33.15
C SER A 1 -44.92 -47.70 -32.73
N LEU A 2 -43.67 -47.68 -33.20
CA LEU A 2 -42.65 -46.68 -32.84
C LEU A 2 -42.74 -45.48 -33.78
N LYS A 3 -43.89 -44.81 -33.81
CA LYS A 3 -44.10 -43.57 -34.56
C LYS A 3 -44.95 -42.63 -33.73
N GLU A 4 -44.33 -42.02 -32.72
CA GLU A 4 -44.81 -40.78 -32.09
C GLU A 4 -43.69 -40.25 -31.19
N ILE A 5 -42.61 -39.82 -31.84
CA ILE A 5 -41.69 -38.83 -31.30
C ILE A 5 -41.98 -37.56 -32.09
N GLU A 6 -41.84 -36.39 -31.46
CA GLU A 6 -42.02 -35.04 -32.00
C GLU A 6 -43.40 -34.41 -31.80
N GLN A 7 -43.68 -34.03 -30.56
CA GLN A 7 -44.50 -32.86 -30.29
C GLN A 7 -43.83 -31.97 -29.23
N HIS A 8 -43.01 -31.04 -29.75
CA HIS A 8 -42.67 -29.71 -29.22
C HIS A 8 -42.03 -29.63 -27.83
N SER A 9 -40.72 -29.84 -27.81
CA SER A 9 -39.80 -29.28 -26.82
C SER A 9 -39.69 -27.77 -26.98
N THR A 10 -40.34 -26.99 -26.13
CA THR A 10 -39.96 -25.58 -25.92
C THR A 10 -40.22 -25.14 -24.49
N THR A 11 -39.48 -25.71 -23.54
CA THR A 11 -39.31 -25.06 -22.24
C THR A 11 -38.48 -23.79 -22.47
N PRO A 12 -38.99 -22.58 -22.14
CA PRO A 12 -38.16 -21.39 -22.20
C PRO A 12 -37.06 -21.56 -21.16
N THR A 13 -35.85 -21.81 -21.63
CA THR A 13 -34.63 -21.70 -20.84
C THR A 13 -34.54 -20.26 -20.38
N LEU A 14 -35.14 -19.96 -19.22
CA LEU A 14 -34.91 -18.72 -18.49
C LEU A 14 -33.40 -18.60 -18.39
N PHE A 15 -32.83 -17.60 -19.08
CA PHE A 15 -31.42 -17.27 -19.01
C PHE A 15 -31.01 -17.33 -17.55
N ARG A 16 -30.29 -18.39 -17.17
CA ARG A 16 -29.75 -18.56 -15.82
C ARG A 16 -28.73 -17.46 -15.65
N LYS A 17 -29.19 -16.27 -15.23
CA LYS A 17 -28.30 -15.20 -14.79
C LYS A 17 -27.36 -15.84 -13.79
N LYS A 18 -26.07 -15.87 -14.09
CA LYS A 18 -25.06 -16.18 -13.09
C LYS A 18 -25.39 -15.27 -11.90
N LEU A 19 -25.72 -15.86 -10.76
CA LEU A 19 -25.89 -15.14 -9.50
C LEU A 19 -24.49 -14.65 -9.12
N SER A 20 -24.02 -13.59 -9.77
CA SER A 20 -22.81 -12.90 -9.35
C SER A 20 -23.19 -12.09 -8.12
N ILE A 21 -22.45 -12.34 -7.05
CA ILE A 21 -22.57 -11.52 -5.85
C ILE A 21 -22.17 -10.10 -6.26
N SER A 22 -23.06 -9.13 -6.02
CA SER A 22 -22.72 -7.74 -6.26
C SER A 22 -21.63 -7.31 -5.28
N SER A 23 -20.73 -6.41 -5.72
CA SER A 23 -19.70 -5.86 -4.82
C SER A 23 -20.31 -5.23 -3.56
N ARG A 24 -21.52 -4.69 -3.66
CA ARG A 24 -22.26 -4.15 -2.51
C ARG A 24 -22.60 -5.25 -1.51
N THR A 25 -23.20 -6.34 -1.98
CA THR A 25 -23.51 -7.51 -1.14
C THR A 25 -22.24 -8.05 -0.48
N ALA A 26 -21.14 -8.16 -1.22
CA ALA A 26 -19.86 -8.61 -0.66
C ALA A 26 -19.33 -7.68 0.44
N LYS A 27 -19.41 -6.35 0.25
CA LYS A 27 -19.03 -5.36 1.28
C LYS A 27 -19.92 -5.42 2.51
N ASP A 28 -21.22 -5.59 2.34
CA ASP A 28 -22.16 -5.73 3.46
C ASP A 28 -21.86 -6.98 4.30
N TRP A 29 -21.48 -8.08 3.66
CA TRP A 29 -21.01 -9.28 4.36
C TRP A 29 -19.70 -9.04 5.11
N LEU A 30 -18.74 -8.31 4.54
CA LEU A 30 -17.49 -7.96 5.21
C LEU A 30 -17.75 -7.14 6.49
N HIS A 31 -18.63 -6.15 6.43
CA HIS A 31 -19.05 -5.40 7.62
C HIS A 31 -19.71 -6.30 8.67
N ARG A 32 -20.61 -7.21 8.26
CA ARG A 32 -21.26 -8.16 9.18
C ARG A 32 -20.27 -9.13 9.84
N LEU A 33 -19.17 -9.47 9.16
CA LEU A 33 -18.09 -10.29 9.69
C LEU A 33 -17.10 -9.52 10.58
N GLY A 34 -17.35 -8.23 10.81
CA GLY A 34 -16.50 -7.36 11.63
C GLY A 34 -15.25 -6.86 10.91
N TYR A 35 -15.23 -6.91 9.58
CA TYR A 35 -14.19 -6.25 8.79
C TYR A 35 -14.56 -4.79 8.55
N HIS A 36 -13.56 -3.94 8.56
CA HIS A 36 -13.68 -2.53 8.21
C HIS A 36 -12.64 -2.20 7.14
N TRP A 37 -12.99 -1.26 6.26
CA TRP A 37 -12.05 -0.73 5.28
C TRP A 37 -11.22 0.37 5.95
N GLY A 38 -9.92 0.17 6.04
CA GLY A 38 -9.03 1.06 6.77
C GLY A 38 -7.68 1.22 6.10
N GLU A 39 -6.99 2.30 6.46
CA GLU A 39 -5.60 2.50 6.07
C GLU A 39 -4.72 1.55 6.88
N VAL A 40 -3.88 0.78 6.17
CA VAL A 40 -2.90 -0.09 6.81
C VAL A 40 -1.52 0.53 6.67
N LYS A 41 -1.12 1.16 7.78
CA LYS A 41 0.20 1.73 7.92
C LYS A 41 1.17 0.59 8.23
N LYS A 42 2.18 0.44 7.38
CA LYS A 42 3.40 -0.29 7.74
C LYS A 42 3.96 0.46 8.95
N GLY A 43 4.13 -0.23 10.08
CA GLY A 43 4.83 0.36 11.21
C GLY A 43 6.17 0.89 10.70
N VAL A 44 6.47 2.17 10.99
CA VAL A 44 7.80 2.71 10.68
C VAL A 44 8.77 1.88 11.49
N TYR A 45 9.67 1.18 10.80
CA TYR A 45 10.77 0.49 11.46
C TYR A 45 11.66 1.58 12.07
N LYS A 46 11.51 1.81 13.37
CA LYS A 46 12.50 2.53 14.14
C LYS A 46 13.62 1.53 14.42
N ASP A 47 14.66 1.58 13.62
CA ASP A 47 15.87 0.85 13.95
C ASP A 47 16.43 1.48 15.23
N GLY A 48 16.38 0.74 16.33
CA GLY A 48 16.88 1.21 17.63
C GLY A 48 18.41 1.17 17.71
N HIS A 49 19.08 0.73 16.64
CA HIS A 49 20.53 0.66 16.57
C HIS A 49 21.11 1.88 15.85
N GLU A 50 20.83 3.07 16.38
CA GLU A 50 21.59 4.24 15.98
C GLU A 50 23.02 4.12 16.52
N LYS A 51 23.99 4.21 15.62
CA LYS A 51 25.39 4.10 15.96
C LYS A 51 25.85 5.42 16.63
N PRO A 52 26.53 5.41 17.78
CA PRO A 52 26.83 6.62 18.55
C PRO A 52 27.61 7.70 17.78
N ASP A 53 28.48 7.26 16.86
CA ASP A 53 29.24 8.13 15.96
C ASP A 53 28.32 8.91 15.00
N VAL A 54 27.30 8.25 14.44
CA VAL A 54 26.30 8.89 13.57
C VAL A 54 25.47 9.91 14.33
N VAL A 55 25.10 9.59 15.58
CA VAL A 55 24.34 10.51 16.44
C VAL A 55 25.17 11.74 16.79
N ASN A 56 26.42 11.56 17.22
CA ASN A 56 27.33 12.66 17.52
C ASN A 56 27.57 13.54 16.30
N TYR A 57 27.85 12.95 15.14
CA TYR A 57 28.04 13.72 13.91
C TYR A 57 26.80 14.54 13.54
N ARG A 58 25.59 13.96 13.68
CA ARG A 58 24.34 14.69 13.43
C ARG A 58 24.19 15.88 14.37
N GLN A 59 24.43 15.69 15.66
CA GLN A 59 24.21 16.70 16.68
C GLN A 59 25.27 17.80 16.68
N GLU A 60 26.54 17.42 16.54
CA GLU A 60 27.69 18.30 16.73
C GLU A 60 28.20 18.93 15.42
N VAL A 61 27.91 18.36 14.25
CA VAL A 61 28.47 18.84 12.98
C VAL A 61 27.37 19.23 12.00
N PHE A 62 26.44 18.31 11.73
CA PHE A 62 25.43 18.53 10.68
C PHE A 62 24.44 19.64 11.03
N LEU A 63 23.93 19.68 12.27
CA LEU A 63 22.96 20.71 12.65
C LEU A 63 23.58 22.11 12.69
N GLU A 64 24.79 22.26 13.25
CA GLU A 64 25.50 23.54 13.32
C GLU A 64 25.81 24.08 11.91
N THR A 65 26.37 23.25 11.03
CA THR A 65 26.66 23.63 9.63
C THR A 65 25.40 23.98 8.85
N TYR A 66 24.28 23.30 9.12
CA TYR A 66 23.00 23.60 8.46
C TYR A 66 22.40 24.93 8.94
N GLU A 67 22.50 25.25 10.23
CA GLU A 67 22.03 26.54 10.77
C GLU A 67 22.81 27.73 10.19
N GLU A 68 24.13 27.60 10.05
CA GLU A 68 24.98 28.61 9.40
C GLU A 68 24.56 28.83 7.94
N LEU A 69 24.38 27.74 7.19
CA LEU A 69 23.93 27.80 5.80
C LEU A 69 22.51 28.37 5.68
N ALA A 70 21.59 28.00 6.59
CA ALA A 70 20.23 28.50 6.61
C ALA A 70 20.19 30.01 6.85
N SER A 71 21.07 30.53 7.71
CA SER A 71 21.20 31.98 7.92
C SER A 71 21.62 32.69 6.63
N VAL A 72 22.56 32.14 5.85
CA VAL A 72 23.01 32.75 4.58
C VAL A 72 21.97 32.59 3.46
N MET A 73 21.26 31.46 3.42
CA MET A 73 20.14 31.22 2.49
C MET A 73 19.00 32.24 2.66
N LEU A 74 18.82 32.81 3.86
CA LEU A 74 17.78 33.81 4.12
C LEU A 74 18.07 35.17 3.45
N TYR A 75 19.36 35.52 3.27
CA TYR A 75 19.80 36.83 2.77
C TYR A 75 20.31 36.79 1.33
N SER A 76 20.50 35.61 0.74
CA SER A 76 21.00 35.42 -0.62
C SER A 76 20.28 34.26 -1.31
N LEU A 77 20.05 34.35 -2.62
CA LEU A 77 19.38 33.30 -3.38
C LEU A 77 20.33 32.10 -3.58
N ILE A 78 20.41 31.25 -2.57
CA ILE A 78 21.07 29.95 -2.62
C ILE A 78 19.96 28.89 -2.72
N ILE A 79 19.97 28.11 -3.80
CA ILE A 79 19.01 27.01 -4.00
C ILE A 79 19.70 25.72 -3.56
N PRO A 80 19.33 25.12 -2.40
CA PRO A 80 19.84 23.82 -2.02
C PRO A 80 19.31 22.76 -2.99
N VAL A 81 20.22 22.13 -3.74
CA VAL A 81 19.89 20.96 -4.56
C VAL A 81 20.18 19.72 -3.72
N THR A 82 19.13 18.99 -3.35
CA THR A 82 19.23 17.76 -2.56
C THR A 82 18.95 16.57 -3.45
N HIS A 83 19.82 15.56 -3.40
CA HIS A 83 19.59 14.28 -4.07
C HIS A 83 18.90 13.33 -3.10
N ASP A 84 17.69 12.89 -3.44
CA ASP A 84 16.99 11.85 -2.69
C ASP A 84 17.00 10.54 -3.48
N GLU A 85 17.47 9.47 -2.83
CA GLU A 85 17.43 8.12 -3.38
C GLU A 85 16.26 7.38 -2.75
N CYS A 86 15.30 6.95 -3.56
CA CYS A 86 14.19 6.15 -3.06
C CYS A 86 14.13 4.77 -3.74
N THR A 87 13.86 3.75 -2.93
CA THR A 87 13.61 2.39 -3.41
C THR A 87 12.14 2.06 -3.20
N CYS A 88 11.42 1.74 -4.27
CA CYS A 88 10.06 1.20 -4.18
C CYS A 88 10.06 -0.30 -4.45
N ASN A 89 9.26 -1.06 -3.71
CA ASN A 89 9.29 -2.51 -3.72
C ASN A 89 7.92 -3.08 -4.12
N SER A 90 7.88 -4.13 -4.95
CA SER A 90 6.61 -4.76 -5.37
C SER A 90 5.75 -5.23 -4.20
N ASN A 91 6.37 -5.54 -3.05
CA ASN A 91 5.68 -6.01 -1.86
C ASN A 91 5.29 -4.88 -0.87
N ASP A 92 5.34 -3.62 -1.29
CA ASP A 92 4.88 -2.50 -0.46
C ASP A 92 3.37 -2.45 -0.24
N GLY A 93 2.61 -3.32 -0.93
CA GLY A 93 1.21 -3.63 -0.63
C GLY A 93 0.24 -2.44 -0.77
N PRO A 94 -1.07 -2.69 -0.84
CA PRO A 94 -2.05 -1.61 -0.90
C PRO A 94 -2.09 -0.83 0.43
N ARG A 95 -2.23 0.50 0.33
CA ARG A 95 -2.39 1.41 1.50
C ARG A 95 -3.70 1.17 2.25
N TYR A 96 -4.72 0.65 1.57
CA TYR A 96 -6.02 0.35 2.15
C TYR A 96 -6.38 -1.11 1.95
N GLN A 97 -6.92 -1.73 2.99
CA GLN A 97 -7.40 -3.11 2.93
C GLN A 97 -8.50 -3.34 3.96
N TRP A 98 -9.24 -4.43 3.79
CA TRP A 98 -10.21 -4.89 4.76
C TRP A 98 -9.49 -5.52 5.95
N VAL A 99 -9.63 -4.92 7.13
CA VAL A 99 -8.98 -5.35 8.37
C VAL A 99 -10.04 -5.79 9.37
N ARG A 100 -9.73 -6.78 10.21
CA ARG A 100 -10.61 -7.26 11.28
C ARG A 100 -9.92 -7.03 12.62
N GLY A 101 -10.51 -6.18 13.45
CA GLY A 101 -9.90 -5.72 14.72
C GLY A 101 -8.58 -4.97 14.49
N ASP A 102 -7.64 -5.11 15.43
CA ASP A 102 -6.32 -4.48 15.38
C ASP A 102 -5.26 -5.31 14.64
N TYR A 103 -5.66 -6.45 14.06
CA TYR A 103 -4.74 -7.34 13.38
C TYR A 103 -4.35 -6.77 12.02
N ILE A 104 -3.14 -6.21 11.92
CA ILE A 104 -2.51 -5.86 10.65
C ILE A 104 -1.89 -7.13 10.06
N PRO A 105 -2.37 -7.63 8.91
CA PRO A 105 -1.76 -8.76 8.21
C PRO A 105 -0.27 -8.52 8.00
N LEU A 106 0.54 -9.45 8.51
CA LEU A 106 1.97 -9.41 8.33
C LEU A 106 2.29 -9.59 6.84
N ARG A 107 3.01 -8.62 6.26
CA ARG A 107 3.45 -8.70 4.87
C ARG A 107 4.62 -9.66 4.73
N SER A 108 4.78 -10.26 3.56
CA SER A 108 5.95 -11.08 3.25
C SER A 108 7.23 -10.27 3.49
N LYS A 109 8.20 -10.90 4.17
CA LYS A 109 9.48 -10.25 4.48
C LYS A 109 10.36 -10.08 3.24
N SER A 110 10.15 -10.89 2.19
CA SER A 110 10.82 -10.70 0.91
C SER A 110 10.39 -9.37 0.31
N ARG A 111 11.36 -8.55 -0.11
CA ARG A 111 11.07 -7.23 -0.64
C ARG A 111 10.45 -7.24 -2.05
N GLY A 112 10.41 -8.40 -2.73
CA GLY A 112 9.98 -8.48 -4.12
C GLY A 112 10.96 -7.74 -5.04
N GLN A 113 10.56 -7.49 -6.29
CA GLN A 113 11.38 -6.69 -7.20
C GLN A 113 11.45 -5.24 -6.69
N GLY A 114 12.67 -4.72 -6.57
CA GLY A 114 12.91 -3.33 -6.22
C GLY A 114 13.06 -2.50 -7.48
N MET A 115 12.54 -1.27 -7.46
CA MET A 115 12.82 -0.24 -8.44
C MET A 115 13.54 0.88 -7.69
N HIS A 116 14.72 1.20 -8.18
CA HIS A 116 15.55 2.28 -7.67
C HIS A 116 15.22 3.54 -8.47
N ILE A 117 14.91 4.62 -7.77
CA ILE A 117 14.63 5.93 -8.34
C ILE A 117 15.63 6.90 -7.71
N SER A 118 16.38 7.59 -8.58
CA SER A 118 17.30 8.66 -8.22
C SER A 118 16.87 9.88 -9.03
N GLU A 119 16.57 10.97 -8.34
CA GLU A 119 16.10 12.22 -8.90
C GLU A 119 17.15 13.32 -8.67
N PHE A 120 17.27 14.24 -9.65
CA PHE A 120 18.22 15.36 -9.69
C PHE A 120 17.48 16.70 -9.69
#